data_AF-A0A5J4KYI9-F1
#
_entry.id   AF-A0A5J4KYI9-F1
#
_cell.length_a   1.000
_cell.length_b   1.000
_cell.length_c   1.000
_cell.angle_alpha   90.00
_cell.angle_beta   90.00
_cell.angle_gamma   90.00
#
_symmetry.space_group_name_H-M   'P 1'
#
loop_
_entity.id
_entity.type
_entity.pdbx_description
1 polymer ?
#
loop_
_entity_poly.entity_id
_entity_poly.type
_entity_poly.pdbx_seq_one_letter_code
_entity_poly.pdbx_strand_id
1 'polypeptide(L)' 'MSQNDVKKIVMDHVQGRFLGILGEDHINVLDLNLALDAAKK' A
#
# COMPACT_ATOMS: atom_id res chain seq x y z
N MET A 1 3.05 15.00 6.58
CA MET A 1 2.41 13.67 6.66
C MET A 1 2.74 13.04 8.00
N SER A 2 1.74 12.61 8.76
CA SER A 2 1.92 11.93 10.05
C SER A 2 2.17 10.43 9.86
N GLN A 3 2.60 9.73 10.92
CA GLN A 3 2.74 8.27 10.89
C GLN A 3 1.41 7.55 10.58
N ASN A 4 0.29 8.10 11.07
CA ASN A 4 -1.03 7.53 10.81
C ASN A 4 -1.44 7.67 9.33
N ASP A 5 -1.08 8.78 8.70
CA ASP A 5 -1.32 9.00 7.27
C ASP A 5 -0.52 8.01 6.44
N VAL A 6 0.77 7.83 6.75
CA VAL A 6 1.63 6.82 6.09
C VAL A 6 1.05 5.42 6.25
N LYS A 7 0.66 5.05 7.48
CA LYS A 7 0.09 3.73 7.77
C LYS A 7 -1.17 3.48 6.96
N LYS A 8 -2.03 4.49 6.80
CA LYS A 8 -3.23 4.38 5.97
C LYS A 8 -2.88 4.11 4.52
N ILE A 9 -1.99 4.90 3.93
CA ILE A 9 -1.58 4.76 2.52
C ILE A 9 -0.96 3.38 2.26
N VAL A 10 -0.14 2.86 3.18
CA VAL A 10 0.43 1.52 3.08
C VAL A 10 -0.67 0.44 3.10
N MET A 11 -1.61 0.53 4.04
CA MET A 11 -2.70 -0.46 4.16
C MET A 11 -3.63 -0.46 2.94
N ASP A 12 -3.86 0.71 2.32
CA ASP A 12 -4.65 0.84 1.10
C ASP A 12 -3.99 0.17 -0.12
N HIS A 13 -2.69 -0.15 -0.06
CA HIS A 13 -1.92 -0.81 -1.13
C HIS A 13 -1.59 -2.28 -0.83
N VAL A 14 -2.06 -2.83 0.29
CA VAL A 14 -1.90 -4.27 0.57
C VAL A 14 -2.80 -5.05 -0.37
N GLN A 15 -2.19 -5.89 -1.18
CA GLN A 15 -2.87 -6.82 -2.06
C GLN A 15 -2.95 -8.17 -1.36
N GLY A 16 -4.18 -8.60 -1.10
CA GLY A 16 -4.45 -9.90 -0.50
C GLY A 16 -4.29 -11.04 -1.50
N ARG A 17 -4.52 -12.26 -1.00
CA ARG A 17 -4.42 -13.49 -1.78
C ARG A 17 -5.40 -13.52 -2.95
N PHE A 18 -4.97 -14.08 -4.07
CA PHE A 18 -5.84 -14.28 -5.22
C PHE A 18 -6.91 -15.32 -4.90
N LEU A 19 -8.19 -14.95 -5.13
CA LEU A 19 -9.37 -15.71 -4.73
C LEU A 19 -9.38 -16.14 -3.24
N GLY A 20 -8.62 -15.45 -2.39
CA GLY A 20 -8.46 -15.78 -0.97
C GLY A 20 -7.61 -17.02 -0.68
N ILE A 21 -7.13 -17.74 -1.70
CA ILE A 21 -6.48 -19.06 -1.53
C ILE A 21 -5.06 -19.15 -2.11
N LEU A 22 -4.67 -18.26 -3.02
CA LEU A 22 -3.39 -18.34 -3.72
C LEU A 22 -2.51 -17.12 -3.43
N GLY A 23 -1.25 -17.39 -3.06
CA GLY A 23 -0.25 -16.38 -2.74
C GLY A 23 -0.30 -15.90 -1.28
N GLU A 24 0.45 -14.84 -1.02
CA GLU A 24 0.55 -14.17 0.28
C GLU A 24 0.23 -12.68 0.15
N ASP A 25 0.02 -12.02 1.29
CA ASP A 25 -0.21 -10.58 1.31
C ASP A 25 1.07 -9.87 0.86
N HIS A 26 0.94 -9.02 -0.16
CA HIS A 26 2.08 -8.34 -0.77
C HIS A 26 1.73 -6.90 -1.15
N ILE A 27 2.75 -6.11 -1.44
CA ILE A 27 2.62 -4.69 -1.80
C ILE A 27 3.49 -4.40 -3.03
N ASN A 28 2.94 -3.67 -4.00
CA ASN A 28 3.75 -3.03 -5.03
C ASN A 28 4.38 -1.74 -4.48
N VAL A 29 5.69 -1.77 -4.23
CA VAL A 29 6.43 -0.63 -3.68
C VAL A 29 6.51 0.54 -4.66
N LEU A 30 6.50 0.29 -5.97
CA LEU A 30 6.50 1.38 -6.95
C LEU A 30 5.21 2.19 -6.88
N ASP A 31 4.05 1.51 -6.91
CA ASP A 31 2.74 2.17 -6.82
C ASP A 31 2.58 2.90 -5.48
N LEU A 32 3.00 2.26 -4.38
CA LEU A 32 3.01 2.88 -3.06
C LEU A 32 3.86 4.17 -3.04
N ASN A 33 5.06 4.14 -3.62
CA ASN A 33 5.93 5.32 -3.66
C ASN A 33 5.32 6.47 -4.47
N LEU A 34 4.69 6.18 -5.60
CA LEU A 34 3.97 7.18 -6.39
C LEU A 34 2.82 7.82 -5.59
N ALA A 35 2.07 7.02 -4.83
CA ALA A 35 1.01 7.51 -3.94
C ALA A 35 1.56 8.38 -2.80
N LEU A 36 2.68 7.97 -2.18
CA LEU A 36 3.35 8.74 -1.14
C LEU A 36 3.88 10.09 -1.67
N ASP A 37 4.46 10.11 -2.88
CA ASP A 37 4.92 11.33 -3.53
C ASP A 37 3.76 12.28 -3.86
N ALA A 38 2.61 11.75 -4.28
CA ALA A 38 1.40 12.53 -4.52
C ALA A 38 0.83 13.12 -3.23
N ALA A 39 0.85 12.37 -2.11
CA ALA A 39 0.35 12.81 -0.81
C ALA A 39 1.29 13.76 -0.05
N LYS A 40 2.55 13.85 -0.45
CA LYS A 40 3.55 14.75 0.14
C LYS A 40 3.49 16.18 -0.41
N LYS A 41 2.91 16.37 -1.61
CA LYS A 41 2.69 17.68 -2.23
C LYS A 41 1.63 18.47 -1.47
#